data_AF-A0A842NND1-F1
#
_entry.id   AF-A0A842NND1-F1
#
_cell.length_a   1.000
_cell.length_b   1.000
_cell.length_c   1.000
_cell.angle_alpha   90.00
_cell.angle_beta   90.00
_cell.angle_gamma   90.00
#
_symmetry.space_group_name_H-M   'P 1'
#
loop_
_entity.id
_entity.type
_entity.pdbx_description
1 polymer ?
#
loop_
_entity_poly.entity_id
_entity_poly.type
_entity_poly.pdbx_seq_one_letter_code
_entity_poly.pdbx_strand_id
1 'polypeptide(L)'
;MSSDDSDKAFASKAVHSGTNHVEGAVNTPIFQSSTYKLTPERYAGWAAGAQHTLLYARLSSVNSDAAIQKICALEGAEDGLLFAS
;
A
#
# COMPACT_ATOMS: atom_id res chain seq x y z
N MET A 1 -12.17 17.91 -29.37
CA MET A 1 -10.94 17.10 -29.32
C MET A 1 -11.06 16.20 -28.10
N SER A 2 -11.51 14.97 -28.26
CA SER A 2 -11.43 13.97 -27.18
C SER A 2 -10.09 13.26 -27.42
N SER A 3 -9.06 13.65 -26.69
CA SER A 3 -7.89 12.79 -26.57
C SER A 3 -8.30 11.61 -25.70
N ASP A 4 -7.95 10.41 -26.13
CA ASP A 4 -8.12 9.21 -25.34
C ASP A 4 -7.20 9.33 -24.10
N ASP A 5 -7.74 9.85 -23.00
CA ASP A 5 -7.00 10.12 -21.77
C ASP A 5 -6.84 8.85 -20.91
N SER A 6 -7.36 7.71 -21.37
CA SER A 6 -7.29 6.42 -20.67
C SER A 6 -5.83 5.95 -20.50
N ASP A 7 -5.02 6.03 -21.54
CA ASP A 7 -3.59 5.69 -21.50
C ASP A 7 -2.81 6.59 -20.54
N LYS A 8 -3.11 7.89 -20.54
CA LYS A 8 -2.49 8.84 -19.61
C LYS A 8 -2.89 8.53 -18.16
N ALA A 9 -4.17 8.21 -17.93
CA ALA A 9 -4.66 7.84 -16.61
C ALA A 9 -4.00 6.56 -16.09
N PHE A 10 -3.83 5.54 -16.95
CA PHE A 10 -3.11 4.32 -16.60
C PHE A 10 -1.64 4.61 -16.28
N ALA A 11 -0.93 5.34 -17.13
CA ALA A 11 0.46 5.69 -16.92
C ALA A 11 0.68 6.48 -15.62
N SER A 12 -0.18 7.47 -15.34
CA SER A 12 -0.13 8.24 -14.08
C SER A 12 -0.37 7.35 -12.85
N LYS A 13 -1.33 6.42 -12.90
CA LYS A 13 -1.55 5.45 -11.82
C LYS A 13 -0.33 4.57 -11.61
N ALA A 14 0.26 4.03 -12.68
CA ALA A 14 1.42 3.16 -12.60
C ALA A 14 2.63 3.84 -11.92
N VAL A 15 2.80 5.14 -12.13
CA VAL A 15 3.86 5.91 -11.47
C VAL A 15 3.49 6.28 -10.04
N HIS A 16 2.33 6.90 -9.82
CA HIS A 16 2.06 7.64 -8.58
C HIS A 16 1.21 6.90 -7.54
N SER A 17 0.31 6.00 -7.95
CA SER A 17 -0.60 5.36 -7.00
C SER A 17 0.13 4.52 -5.95
N GLY A 18 -0.42 4.46 -4.74
CA GLY A 18 0.15 3.72 -3.61
C GLY A 18 1.45 4.28 -3.01
N THR A 19 1.97 5.41 -3.51
CA THR A 19 3.21 6.01 -2.97
C THR A 19 2.94 6.66 -1.62
N ASN A 20 3.74 6.31 -0.61
CA ASN A 20 3.69 6.88 0.73
C ASN A 20 4.85 7.86 0.93
N HIS A 21 4.55 9.15 0.92
CA HIS A 21 5.53 10.20 1.15
C HIS A 21 5.79 10.39 2.65
N VAL A 22 6.96 9.97 3.12
CA VAL A 22 7.40 10.12 4.52
C VAL A 22 8.51 11.17 4.56
N GLU A 23 8.33 12.22 5.36
CA GLU A 23 9.35 13.25 5.60
C GLU A 23 9.94 13.89 4.32
N GLY A 24 9.10 14.09 3.30
CA GLY A 24 9.53 14.70 2.02
C GLY A 24 10.19 13.71 1.05
N ALA A 25 10.22 12.41 1.38
CA ALA A 25 10.66 11.39 0.44
C ALA A 25 9.74 11.33 -0.77
N VAL A 26 10.34 11.44 -1.97
CA VAL A 26 9.62 11.29 -3.25
C VAL A 26 9.12 9.85 -3.43
N ASN A 27 9.89 8.88 -2.94
CA ASN A 27 9.56 7.46 -2.98
C ASN A 27 9.11 6.98 -1.61
N THR A 28 8.32 5.91 -1.57
CA THR A 28 8.07 5.16 -0.32
C THR A 28 9.39 4.63 0.23
N PRO A 29 9.81 4.99 1.46
CA PRO A 29 11.01 4.41 2.06
C PRO A 29 10.91 2.90 2.24
N ILE A 30 12.06 2.23 2.32
CA ILE A 30 12.11 0.78 2.58
C ILE A 30 12.03 0.52 4.08
N PHE A 31 10.91 -0.03 4.54
CA PHE A 31 10.70 -0.47 5.92
C PHE A 31 11.12 -1.93 6.06
N GLN A 32 12.42 -2.17 6.11
CA GLN A 32 13.01 -3.50 6.27
C GLN A 32 13.00 -3.96 7.74
N SER A 33 11.82 -4.08 8.33
CA SER A 33 11.61 -4.64 9.66
C SER A 33 10.63 -5.80 9.59
N SER A 34 10.85 -6.82 10.41
CA SER A 34 9.89 -7.92 10.56
C SER A 34 8.70 -7.54 11.44
N THR A 35 8.90 -6.65 12.42
CA THR A 35 7.88 -6.29 13.41
C THR A 35 7.73 -4.77 13.53
N TYR A 36 6.53 -4.35 13.95
CA TYR A 36 6.22 -2.95 14.25
C TYR A 36 6.09 -2.76 15.76
N LYS A 37 6.26 -1.52 16.22
CA LYS A 37 6.03 -1.19 17.64
C LYS A 37 4.57 -1.49 17.98
N LEU A 38 4.38 -2.44 18.88
CA LEU A 38 3.06 -2.87 19.34
C LEU A 38 2.56 -1.89 20.38
N THR A 39 1.34 -1.39 20.18
CA THR A 39 0.67 -0.47 21.09
C THR A 39 -0.74 -0.98 21.37
N PRO A 40 -1.37 -0.60 22.50
CA PRO A 40 -2.75 -0.98 22.81
C PRO A 40 -3.72 -0.68 21.65
N GLU A 41 -3.53 0.44 20.96
CA GLU A 41 -4.36 0.87 19.83
C GLU A 41 -4.24 -0.08 18.63
N ARG A 42 -3.02 -0.55 18.31
CA ARG A 42 -2.82 -1.53 17.23
C ARG A 42 -3.48 -2.87 17.57
N TYR A 43 -3.36 -3.32 18.82
CA TYR A 43 -4.03 -4.54 19.26
C TYR A 43 -5.55 -4.42 19.18
N ALA A 44 -6.11 -3.28 19.59
CA ALA A 44 -7.54 -3.01 19.49
C ALA A 44 -8.02 -3.00 18.03
N GLY A 45 -7.28 -2.35 17.13
CA GLY A 45 -7.59 -2.33 15.70
C GLY A 45 -7.58 -3.73 15.08
N TRP A 46 -6.57 -4.54 15.39
CA TRP A 46 -6.50 -5.93 14.93
C TRP A 46 -7.65 -6.78 15.45
N ALA A 47 -7.98 -6.67 16.75
CA ALA A 47 -9.11 -7.37 17.34
C ALA A 47 -10.45 -6.97 16.71
N ALA A 48 -10.57 -5.75 16.18
CA ALA A 48 -11.73 -5.26 15.45
C ALA A 48 -11.75 -5.68 13.96
N GLY A 49 -10.77 -6.45 13.48
CA GLY A 49 -10.73 -6.96 12.11
C GLY A 49 -9.98 -6.08 11.11
N ALA A 50 -9.19 -5.09 11.54
CA ALA A 50 -8.37 -4.28 10.65
C ALA A 50 -7.17 -5.08 10.10
N GLN A 51 -7.35 -5.75 8.96
CA GLN A 51 -6.38 -6.70 8.38
C GLN A 51 -5.03 -6.06 7.98
N HIS A 52 -5.01 -4.77 7.62
CA HIS A 52 -3.80 -4.00 7.29
C HIS A 52 -3.16 -3.32 8.51
N THR A 53 -3.47 -3.77 9.73
CA THR A 53 -2.79 -3.24 10.91
C THR A 53 -1.32 -3.66 10.88
N LEU A 54 -0.40 -2.68 10.86
CA LEU A 54 1.03 -2.94 10.91
C LEU A 54 1.42 -3.50 12.29
N LEU A 55 1.46 -4.83 12.38
CA LEU A 55 1.90 -5.60 13.55
C LEU A 55 3.17 -6.36 13.22
N TYR A 56 3.12 -7.14 12.14
CA TYR A 56 4.18 -8.03 11.70
C TYR A 56 4.18 -8.10 10.18
N ALA A 57 5.35 -7.91 9.56
CA ALA A 57 5.50 -7.71 8.11
C ALA A 57 5.03 -8.90 7.25
N ARG A 58 4.93 -10.11 7.84
CA ARG A 58 4.32 -11.26 7.16
C ARG A 58 2.84 -11.05 6.86
N LEU A 59 2.13 -10.31 7.72
CA LEU A 59 0.70 -10.04 7.56
C LEU A 59 0.47 -8.81 6.67
N SER A 60 1.13 -7.71 7.01
CA SER A 60 1.13 -6.47 6.23
C SER A 60 2.35 -5.62 6.61
N SER A 61 2.85 -4.87 5.64
CA SER A 61 3.93 -3.90 5.79
C SER A 61 3.62 -2.64 4.97
N VAL A 62 4.26 -1.51 5.33
CA VAL A 62 4.13 -0.26 4.56
C VAL A 62 4.50 -0.45 3.09
N ASN A 63 5.53 -1.26 2.81
CA ASN A 63 5.98 -1.52 1.44
C ASN A 63 5.02 -2.44 0.68
N SER A 64 4.48 -3.49 1.32
CA SER A 64 3.51 -4.37 0.67
C SER A 64 2.19 -3.65 0.39
N ASP A 65 1.69 -2.85 1.33
CA ASP A 65 0.46 -2.08 1.15
C ASP A 65 0.60 -1.04 0.03
N ALA A 66 1.75 -0.37 -0.06
CA ALA A 66 2.04 0.55 -1.17
C ALA A 66 1.98 -0.15 -2.55
N ALA A 67 2.52 -1.37 -2.65
CA ALA A 67 2.45 -2.17 -3.87
C ALA A 67 1.02 -2.63 -4.16
N ILE A 68 0.29 -3.12 -3.15
CA ILE A 68 -1.10 -3.55 -3.26
C ILE A 68 -1.99 -2.42 -3.76
N GLN A 69 -1.91 -1.23 -3.14
CA GLN A 69 -2.71 -0.07 -3.54
C GLN A 69 -2.45 0.34 -5.00
N LYS A 70 -1.19 0.23 -5.45
CA LYS A 70 -0.85 0.48 -6.85
C LYS A 70 -1.53 -0.53 -7.79
N ILE A 71 -1.40 -1.83 -7.50
CA ILE A 71 -2.06 -2.87 -8.30
C ILE A 71 -3.58 -2.68 -8.31
N CYS A 72 -4.19 -2.41 -7.15
CA CYS A 72 -5.63 -2.17 -7.05
C CYS A 72 -6.06 -0.98 -7.92
N ALA A 73 -5.29 0.11 -7.93
CA ALA A 73 -5.59 1.27 -8.78
C ALA A 73 -5.51 0.97 -10.28
N LEU A 74 -4.61 0.06 -10.69
CA LEU A 74 -4.45 -0.39 -12.07
C LEU A 74 -5.56 -1.36 -12.50
N GLU A 75 -5.96 -2.27 -11.62
CA GLU A 75 -6.98 -3.30 -11.88
C GLU A 75 -8.41 -2.81 -11.62
N GLY A 76 -8.59 -1.66 -10.97
CA GLY A 76 -9.89 -1.19 -10.49
C GLY A 76 -10.45 -2.06 -9.36
N ALA A 77 -9.58 -2.71 -8.60
CA ALA A 77 -9.93 -3.58 -7.49
C ALA A 77 -10.10 -2.80 -6.18
N GLU A 78 -10.88 -3.35 -5.25
CA GLU A 78 -11.11 -2.76 -3.93
C GLU A 78 -9.97 -3.03 -2.95
N ASP A 79 -9.32 -4.19 -3.08
CA ASP A 79 -8.26 -4.66 -2.18
C ASP A 79 -7.37 -5.70 -2.87
N GLY A 80 -6.24 -6.03 -2.24
CA GLY A 80 -5.31 -7.02 -2.76
C GLY A 80 -4.34 -7.54 -1.70
N LEU A 81 -3.55 -8.54 -2.10
CA LEU A 81 -2.59 -9.19 -1.22
C LEU A 81 -1.31 -9.50 -1.99
N LEU A 82 -0.16 -9.28 -1.34
CA LEU A 82 1.16 -9.51 -1.93
C LEU A 82 1.80 -10.77 -1.34
N PHE A 83 2.22 -11.67 -2.22
CA PHE A 83 2.88 -12.93 -1.86
C PHE A 83 4.33 -12.97 -2.36
N ALA A 84 5.06 -14.00 -1.94
CA ALA A 84 6.42 -14.23 -2.40
C ALA A 84 6.49 -14.80 -3.84
N SER A 85 5.43 -15.48 -4.30
CA SER A 85 5.28 -16.09 -5.62
C SER A 85 3.83 -16.38 -5.95
#